data_AF-A1B490-F1
#
_entry.id   AF-A1B490-F1
#
_cell.length_a   1.000
_cell.length_b   1.000
_cell.length_c   1.000
_cell.angle_alpha   90.00
_cell.angle_beta   90.00
_cell.angle_gamma   90.00
#
_symmetry.space_group_name_H-M   'P 1'
#
loop_
_entity.id
_entity.type
_entity.pdbx_description
1 polymer ?
#
loop_
_entity_poly.entity_id
_entity_poly.type
_entity_poly.pdbx_seq_one_letter_code
_entity_poly.pdbx_strand_id
1 'polypeptide(L)'
;MATGPLIPAWLTPRGESPRLRACRPGRITRRSPLGVEPRRCLRVMDQVHPMKEASAMKLIPAALIAATLATPAAALEPLSQEKYINDRLIAARIADRIRRTCPSIDGRILYAYGEARKLKRYAESKGYSRAEIDAFLDSRPDKQRIYAVAEDYLTRQGAKAAEPESFCRIGRQEIARNTVIGSLLVAK
;
A
#
# COMPACT_ATOMS: atom_id res chain seq x y z
N MET A 1 -45.49 -35.83 27.55
CA MET A 1 -45.26 -34.97 28.73
C MET A 1 -43.77 -34.89 28.98
N ALA A 2 -43.13 -33.76 28.64
CA ALA A 2 -41.87 -33.26 29.20
C ALA A 2 -41.47 -31.96 28.46
N THR A 3 -41.89 -30.85 29.04
CA THR A 3 -41.41 -29.48 28.78
C THR A 3 -40.04 -29.27 29.43
N GLY A 4 -39.11 -28.60 28.76
CA GLY A 4 -37.84 -28.13 29.35
C GLY A 4 -37.00 -27.28 28.38
N PRO A 5 -36.57 -26.05 28.75
CA PRO A 5 -36.05 -25.04 27.81
C PRO A 5 -34.53 -25.14 27.59
N LEU A 6 -34.10 -24.91 26.33
CA LEU A 6 -32.71 -24.70 25.93
C LEU A 6 -32.35 -23.21 26.10
N ILE A 7 -31.58 -22.89 27.14
CA ILE A 7 -30.95 -21.57 27.31
C ILE A 7 -29.55 -21.64 26.66
N PRO A 8 -29.21 -20.74 25.70
CA PRO A 8 -27.93 -20.76 25.03
C PRO A 8 -26.78 -20.18 25.87
N ALA A 9 -25.60 -20.79 25.73
CA ALA A 9 -24.40 -20.70 26.57
C ALA A 9 -23.60 -19.36 26.55
N TRP A 10 -24.25 -18.20 26.41
CA TRP A 10 -23.56 -16.91 26.32
C TRP A 10 -23.55 -16.09 27.62
N LEU A 11 -23.99 -16.67 28.74
CA LEU A 11 -24.07 -15.99 30.03
C LEU A 11 -23.06 -16.57 31.05
N THR A 12 -21.78 -16.22 30.91
CA THR A 12 -20.87 -16.21 32.07
C THR A 12 -19.95 -14.98 32.00
N PRO A 13 -20.05 -14.03 32.95
CA PRO A 13 -19.04 -13.01 33.15
C PRO A 13 -17.99 -13.57 34.12
N ARG A 14 -16.75 -13.74 33.67
CA ARG A 14 -15.63 -14.00 34.59
C ARG A 14 -14.59 -12.90 34.39
N GLY A 15 -14.69 -11.89 35.24
CA GLY A 15 -13.60 -10.95 35.46
C GLY A 15 -12.48 -11.64 36.24
N GLU A 16 -11.23 -11.36 35.87
CA GLU A 16 -10.11 -11.16 36.81
C GLU A 16 -8.89 -10.58 36.07
N SER A 17 -8.61 -9.31 36.31
CA SER A 17 -7.22 -8.81 36.44
C SER A 17 -6.81 -9.00 37.90
N PRO A 18 -5.53 -8.89 38.35
CA PRO A 18 -4.31 -8.45 37.67
C PRO A 18 -3.06 -9.33 37.99
N ARG A 19 -1.95 -9.16 37.28
CA ARG A 19 -0.61 -9.16 37.92
C ARG A 19 0.49 -8.63 36.99
N LEU A 20 0.92 -7.43 37.34
CA LEU A 20 2.23 -6.83 37.05
C LEU A 20 3.37 -7.86 37.19
N ARG A 21 4.22 -7.97 36.17
CA ARG A 21 5.58 -8.49 36.33
C ARG A 21 6.55 -7.68 35.48
N ALA A 22 7.07 -6.65 36.15
CA ALA A 22 8.44 -6.16 36.14
C ALA A 22 9.30 -6.36 34.87
N CYS A 23 9.63 -5.23 34.24
CA CYS A 23 10.81 -5.08 33.39
C CYS A 23 12.06 -5.61 34.12
N ARG A 24 12.80 -6.51 33.44
CA ARG A 24 14.13 -6.95 33.88
C ARG A 24 15.15 -5.80 33.78
N PRO A 25 16.05 -5.62 34.77
CA PRO A 25 17.14 -4.68 34.67
C PRO A 25 18.20 -5.15 33.67
N GLY A 26 18.67 -4.21 32.86
CA GLY A 26 19.69 -4.40 31.84
C GLY A 26 21.05 -4.79 32.41
N ARG A 27 21.75 -5.68 31.71
CA ARG A 27 23.13 -6.06 31.98
C ARG A 27 24.06 -4.99 31.43
N ILE A 28 24.74 -4.29 32.34
CA ILE A 28 25.83 -3.35 32.07
C ILE A 28 27.05 -4.15 31.62
N THR A 29 27.50 -3.98 30.38
CA THR A 29 28.84 -4.39 29.94
C THR A 29 29.71 -3.15 29.74
N ARG A 30 30.96 -3.28 30.19
CA ARG A 30 31.98 -2.25 30.34
C ARG A 30 32.39 -1.58 29.02
N ARG A 31 32.43 -0.25 29.07
CA ARG A 31 33.59 0.61 28.77
C ARG A 31 34.23 0.47 27.36
N SER A 32 33.76 1.31 26.43
CA SER A 32 34.58 1.86 25.36
C SER A 32 34.72 3.37 25.59
N PRO A 33 35.95 3.91 25.68
CA PRO A 33 36.18 5.34 25.71
C PRO A 33 36.24 5.85 24.27
N LEU A 34 35.66 7.01 24.04
CA LEU A 34 35.81 7.96 22.93
C LEU A 34 34.40 8.52 22.68
N GLY A 35 34.24 9.77 23.13
CA GLY A 35 32.96 10.43 23.27
C GLY A 35 32.40 11.00 21.97
N VAL A 36 31.45 11.90 22.21
CA VAL A 36 30.78 12.83 21.28
C VAL A 36 29.48 12.28 20.66
N GLU A 37 28.38 12.38 21.40
CA GLU A 37 27.32 13.38 21.13
C GLU A 37 26.12 13.20 22.07
N PRO A 38 25.50 14.29 22.56
CA PRO A 38 24.30 14.21 23.37
C PRO A 38 23.07 14.01 22.48
N ARG A 39 22.61 12.75 22.34
CA ARG A 39 21.24 12.48 21.87
C ARG A 39 20.25 12.90 22.95
N ARG A 40 19.94 14.20 22.94
CA ARG A 40 18.87 14.83 23.68
C ARG A 40 17.53 14.37 23.09
N CYS A 41 17.09 13.18 23.48
CA CYS A 41 15.68 12.82 23.38
C CYS A 41 14.92 13.63 24.44
N LEU A 42 14.44 14.81 24.05
CA LEU A 42 13.51 15.60 24.86
C LEU A 42 12.52 16.35 23.97
N ARG A 43 11.38 15.70 23.67
CA ARG A 43 10.01 16.21 23.85
C ARG A 43 9.03 15.45 22.96
N VAL A 44 8.37 14.48 23.58
CA VAL A 44 6.95 14.23 23.32
C VAL A 44 6.17 15.37 23.99
N MET A 45 5.15 15.83 23.27
CA MET A 45 3.97 16.61 23.67
C MET A 45 4.07 17.49 24.93
N ASP A 46 3.78 18.78 24.76
CA ASP A 46 2.76 19.42 25.60
C ASP A 46 2.36 20.81 25.08
N GLN A 47 1.04 21.04 25.01
CA GLN A 47 0.30 22.32 25.07
C GLN A 47 0.49 23.30 23.89
N VAL A 48 -0.41 23.40 22.93
CA VAL A 48 -1.75 24.03 23.02
C VAL A 48 -1.68 25.37 23.78
N HIS A 49 -1.28 26.43 23.08
CA HIS A 49 -1.38 27.79 23.61
C HIS A 49 -2.84 28.25 23.65
N PRO A 50 -3.39 28.67 24.80
CA PRO A 50 -4.67 29.36 24.85
C PRO A 50 -4.54 30.81 24.37
N MET A 51 -5.49 31.17 23.50
CA MET A 51 -5.86 32.55 23.16
C MET A 51 -6.50 33.23 24.36
N LYS A 52 -5.92 34.31 24.90
CA LYS A 52 -6.66 35.45 25.51
C LYS A 52 -5.73 36.60 25.90
N GLU A 53 -5.73 37.68 25.12
CA GLU A 53 -5.42 39.03 25.61
C GLU A 53 -6.33 39.98 24.83
N ALA A 54 -7.20 40.69 25.53
CA ALA A 54 -8.08 41.71 24.98
C ALA A 54 -7.93 42.99 25.82
N SER A 55 -7.99 44.12 25.11
CA SER A 55 -8.01 45.54 25.55
C SER A 55 -6.63 46.18 25.77
N ALA A 56 -6.32 47.40 25.29
CA ALA A 56 -7.16 48.46 24.71
C ALA A 56 -6.40 49.43 23.77
N MET A 57 -7.13 49.88 22.74
CA MET A 57 -7.23 51.25 22.17
C MET A 57 -5.99 52.07 21.78
N LYS A 58 -5.81 52.28 20.46
CA LYS A 58 -5.47 53.56 19.81
C LYS A 58 -5.72 53.47 18.28
N LEU A 59 -6.07 54.62 17.69
CA LEU A 59 -6.82 54.82 16.43
C LEU A 59 -5.97 54.83 15.13
N ILE A 60 -6.45 54.13 14.08
CA ILE A 60 -6.48 54.42 12.60
C ILE A 60 -5.11 54.40 11.83
N PRO A 61 -4.96 53.85 10.58
CA PRO A 61 -5.93 53.58 9.50
C PRO A 61 -5.97 52.16 8.88
N ALA A 62 -7.02 51.93 8.09
CA ALA A 62 -7.31 50.81 7.19
C ALA A 62 -6.16 49.82 6.87
N ALA A 63 -6.11 48.71 7.60
CA ALA A 63 -5.36 47.52 7.20
C ALA A 63 -6.19 46.73 6.19
N LEU A 64 -5.81 46.80 4.92
CA LEU A 64 -6.29 45.92 3.85
C LEU A 64 -6.18 44.46 4.31
N ILE A 65 -7.33 43.80 4.39
CA ILE A 65 -7.49 42.39 4.68
C ILE A 65 -6.84 41.60 3.53
N ALA A 66 -5.59 41.18 3.70
CA ALA A 66 -5.00 40.14 2.87
C ALA A 66 -5.56 38.79 3.33
N ALA A 67 -6.80 38.49 2.91
CA ALA A 67 -7.35 37.15 3.02
C ALA A 67 -6.52 36.24 2.11
N THR A 68 -5.50 35.60 2.66
CA THR A 68 -4.80 34.51 2.00
C THR A 68 -5.81 33.39 1.79
N LEU A 69 -6.36 33.31 0.58
CA LEU A 69 -7.10 32.14 0.13
C LEU A 69 -6.09 30.98 0.13
N ALA A 70 -6.06 30.22 1.23
CA ALA A 70 -5.42 28.92 1.24
C ALA A 70 -6.22 28.03 0.28
N THR A 71 -5.86 28.05 -1.00
CA THR A 71 -6.38 27.07 -1.94
C THR A 71 -6.01 25.70 -1.41
N PRO A 72 -6.97 24.82 -1.08
CA PRO A 72 -6.63 23.48 -0.66
C PRO A 72 -5.81 22.84 -1.79
N ALA A 73 -4.59 22.42 -1.48
CA ALA A 73 -3.85 21.57 -2.39
C ALA A 73 -4.71 20.32 -2.60
N ALA A 74 -5.24 20.15 -3.80
CA ALA A 74 -5.94 18.93 -4.17
C ALA A 74 -4.93 17.79 -3.99
N ALA A 75 -5.12 16.99 -2.94
CA ALA A 75 -4.27 15.85 -2.68
C ALA A 75 -4.34 14.92 -3.89
N LEU A 76 -3.18 14.49 -4.39
CA LEU A 76 -3.12 13.48 -5.43
C LEU A 76 -3.85 12.22 -4.93
N GLU A 77 -4.60 11.60 -5.84
CA GLU A 77 -5.23 10.31 -5.57
C GLU A 77 -4.14 9.30 -5.14
N PRO A 78 -4.39 8.44 -4.14
CA PRO A 78 -3.43 7.42 -3.74
C PRO A 78 -3.03 6.52 -4.93
N LEU A 79 -1.75 6.14 -5.04
CA LEU A 79 -1.27 5.23 -6.10
C LEU A 79 -2.03 3.89 -6.13
N SER A 80 -2.58 3.47 -4.99
CA SER A 80 -3.41 2.26 -4.88
C SER A 80 -4.79 2.36 -5.54
N GLN A 81 -5.26 3.58 -5.80
CA GLN A 81 -6.54 3.88 -6.44
C GLN A 81 -6.37 4.34 -7.90
N GLU A 82 -5.17 4.81 -8.27
CA GLU A 82 -4.87 5.23 -9.65
C GLU A 82 -5.06 4.07 -10.65
N LYS A 83 -6.15 4.13 -11.41
CA LYS A 83 -6.63 3.02 -12.23
C LYS A 83 -5.60 2.56 -13.27
N TYR A 84 -4.95 3.49 -13.95
CA TYR A 84 -4.05 3.16 -15.06
C TYR A 84 -2.82 2.38 -14.57
N ILE A 85 -2.19 2.80 -13.49
CA ILE A 85 -1.05 2.15 -12.83
C ILE A 85 -1.47 0.76 -12.36
N ASN A 86 -2.61 0.66 -11.69
CA ASN A 86 -3.10 -0.61 -11.18
C ASN A 86 -3.41 -1.60 -12.30
N ASP A 87 -4.09 -1.18 -13.37
CA ASP A 87 -4.39 -2.03 -14.53
C ASP A 87 -3.12 -2.57 -15.20
N ARG A 88 -2.09 -1.73 -15.35
CA ARG A 88 -0.81 -2.15 -15.95
C ARG A 88 -0.05 -3.12 -15.04
N LEU A 89 -0.06 -2.91 -13.73
CA LEU A 89 0.55 -3.83 -12.76
C LEU A 89 -0.18 -5.17 -12.70
N ILE A 90 -1.51 -5.16 -12.76
CA ILE A 90 -2.34 -6.37 -12.84
C ILE A 90 -2.03 -7.14 -14.13
N ALA A 91 -2.01 -6.46 -15.27
CA ALA A 91 -1.69 -7.08 -16.56
C ALA A 91 -0.28 -7.69 -16.57
N ALA A 92 0.71 -6.99 -16.00
CA ALA A 92 2.06 -7.51 -15.85
C ALA A 92 2.11 -8.75 -14.94
N ARG A 93 1.35 -8.76 -13.85
CA ARG A 93 1.26 -9.92 -12.95
C ARG A 93 0.61 -11.13 -13.63
N ILE A 94 -0.45 -10.93 -14.42
CA ILE A 94 -1.10 -11.99 -15.20
C ILE A 94 -0.11 -12.58 -16.22
N ALA A 95 0.60 -11.72 -16.96
CA ALA A 95 1.61 -12.17 -17.92
C ALA A 95 2.75 -12.94 -17.23
N ASP A 96 3.24 -12.46 -16.08
CA ASP A 96 4.26 -13.17 -15.29
C ASP A 96 3.76 -14.53 -14.79
N ARG A 97 2.50 -14.64 -14.39
CA ARG A 97 1.91 -15.92 -13.99
C ARG A 97 1.83 -16.90 -15.16
N ILE A 98 1.41 -16.44 -16.34
CA ILE A 98 1.31 -17.25 -17.56
C ILE A 98 2.70 -17.77 -17.97
N ARG A 99 3.71 -16.89 -18.12
CA ARG A 99 5.06 -17.32 -18.57
C ARG A 99 5.75 -18.27 -17.59
N ARG A 100 5.46 -18.17 -16.29
CA ARG A 100 6.05 -19.05 -15.26
C ARG A 100 5.45 -20.44 -15.24
N THR A 101 4.24 -20.60 -15.76
CA THR A 101 3.50 -21.85 -15.72
C THR A 101 3.42 -22.51 -17.09
N CYS A 102 3.31 -21.74 -18.16
CA CYS A 102 3.26 -22.26 -19.51
C CYS A 102 4.67 -22.56 -20.07
N PRO A 103 4.98 -23.81 -20.46
CA PRO A 103 6.28 -24.14 -21.05
C PRO A 103 6.50 -23.54 -22.45
N SER A 104 5.43 -23.29 -23.22
CA SER A 104 5.49 -22.85 -24.63
C SER A 104 5.38 -21.34 -24.84
N ILE A 105 5.30 -20.53 -23.77
CA ILE A 105 5.22 -19.07 -23.84
C ILE A 105 6.33 -18.46 -23.00
N ASP A 106 6.99 -17.44 -23.53
CA ASP A 106 7.93 -16.59 -22.81
C ASP A 106 7.41 -15.16 -22.62
N GLY A 107 8.08 -14.42 -21.74
CA GLY A 107 7.84 -12.99 -21.57
C GLY A 107 8.75 -12.18 -22.48
N ARG A 108 8.23 -11.10 -23.07
CA ARG A 108 9.03 -10.10 -23.78
C ARG A 108 9.75 -9.20 -22.78
N ILE A 109 10.80 -9.71 -22.13
CA ILE A 109 11.42 -9.07 -20.95
C ILE A 109 11.90 -7.64 -21.22
N LEU A 110 12.55 -7.39 -22.36
CA LEU A 110 12.99 -6.04 -22.73
C LEU A 110 11.80 -5.07 -22.91
N TYR A 111 10.72 -5.55 -23.52
CA TYR A 111 9.50 -4.76 -23.70
C TYR A 111 8.81 -4.49 -22.36
N ALA A 112 8.66 -5.51 -21.51
CA ALA A 112 8.08 -5.38 -20.18
C ALA A 112 8.86 -4.39 -19.29
N TYR A 113 10.20 -4.40 -19.37
CA TYR A 113 11.05 -3.41 -18.70
C TYR A 113 10.79 -2.00 -19.23
N GLY A 114 10.68 -1.84 -20.55
CA GLY A 114 10.32 -0.57 -21.17
C GLY A 114 8.97 -0.03 -20.69
N GLU A 115 7.96 -0.89 -20.61
CA GLU A 115 6.62 -0.54 -20.11
C GLU A 115 6.66 -0.15 -18.63
N ALA A 116 7.41 -0.86 -17.78
CA ALA A 116 7.60 -0.49 -16.38
C ALA A 116 8.25 0.90 -16.24
N ARG A 117 9.24 1.22 -17.08
CA ARG A 117 9.88 2.55 -17.10
C ARG A 117 8.93 3.64 -17.57
N LYS A 118 8.08 3.37 -18.57
CA LYS A 118 7.02 4.29 -19.01
C LYS A 118 6.02 4.53 -17.88
N LEU A 119 5.62 3.49 -17.16
CA LEU A 119 4.67 3.60 -16.05
C LEU A 119 5.24 4.43 -14.89
N LYS A 120 6.52 4.23 -14.54
CA LYS A 120 7.20 5.07 -13.55
C LYS A 120 7.21 6.54 -13.98
N ARG A 121 7.58 6.84 -15.22
CA ARG A 121 7.56 8.22 -15.75
C ARG A 121 6.17 8.83 -15.74
N TYR A 122 5.13 8.03 -16.05
CA TYR A 122 3.74 8.48 -15.95
C TYR A 122 3.40 8.90 -14.52
N ALA A 123 3.73 8.09 -13.52
CA ALA A 123 3.52 8.44 -12.12
C ALA A 123 4.32 9.71 -11.72
N GLU A 124 5.60 9.80 -12.10
CA GLU A 124 6.41 11.01 -11.86
C GLU A 124 5.78 12.25 -12.51
N SER A 125 5.25 12.13 -13.74
CA SER A 125 4.58 13.25 -14.45
C SER A 125 3.25 13.68 -13.81
N LYS A 126 2.61 12.80 -13.03
CA LYS A 126 1.42 13.09 -12.25
C LYS A 126 1.74 13.82 -10.94
N GLY A 127 3.01 13.92 -10.56
CA GLY A 127 3.47 14.59 -9.35
C GLY A 127 3.80 13.65 -8.19
N TYR A 128 3.74 12.32 -8.39
CA TYR A 128 4.18 11.37 -7.37
C TYR A 128 5.71 11.39 -7.26
N SER A 129 6.21 11.49 -6.03
CA SER A 129 7.63 11.36 -5.76
C SER A 129 8.11 9.92 -5.95
N ARG A 130 9.41 9.75 -6.21
CA ARG A 130 10.02 8.42 -6.30
C ARG A 130 9.84 7.61 -5.02
N ALA A 131 9.91 8.26 -3.85
CA ALA A 131 9.72 7.60 -2.57
C ALA A 131 8.28 7.07 -2.41
N GLU A 132 7.27 7.82 -2.85
CA GLU A 132 5.87 7.36 -2.83
C GLU A 132 5.65 6.19 -3.79
N ILE A 133 6.23 6.26 -4.99
CA ILE A 133 6.18 5.17 -5.98
C ILE A 133 6.82 3.90 -5.41
N ASP A 134 8.02 4.03 -4.85
CA ASP A 134 8.75 2.88 -4.32
C ASP A 134 8.03 2.30 -3.08
N ALA A 135 7.50 3.15 -2.18
CA ALA A 135 6.70 2.72 -1.05
C ALA A 135 5.43 1.96 -1.47
N PHE A 136 4.74 2.44 -2.51
CA PHE A 136 3.59 1.73 -3.09
C PHE A 136 4.00 0.39 -3.72
N LEU A 137 5.08 0.38 -4.49
CA LEU A 137 5.60 -0.84 -5.11
C LEU A 137 6.16 -1.84 -4.09
N ASP A 138 6.47 -1.42 -2.86
CA ASP A 138 6.94 -2.29 -1.77
C ASP A 138 5.86 -2.70 -0.77
N SER A 139 4.73 -2.00 -0.79
CA SER A 139 3.56 -2.26 0.03
C SER A 139 3.04 -3.70 -0.15
N ARG A 140 3.16 -4.51 0.92
CA ARG A 140 2.58 -5.87 0.97
C ARG A 140 1.07 -5.88 0.71
N PRO A 141 0.23 -5.01 1.32
CA PRO A 141 -1.20 -5.04 1.04
C PRO A 141 -1.54 -4.71 -0.42
N ASP A 142 -0.82 -3.77 -1.04
CA ASP A 142 -1.05 -3.43 -2.46
C ASP A 142 -0.64 -4.58 -3.39
N LYS A 143 0.52 -5.21 -3.14
CA LYS A 143 0.94 -6.42 -3.86
C LYS A 143 -0.11 -7.53 -3.74
N GLN A 144 -0.62 -7.79 -2.54
CA GLN A 144 -1.62 -8.83 -2.31
C GLN A 144 -2.92 -8.54 -3.05
N ARG A 145 -3.39 -7.29 -3.05
CA ARG A 145 -4.58 -6.90 -3.82
C ARG A 145 -4.37 -7.11 -5.32
N ILE A 146 -3.25 -6.63 -5.88
CA ILE A 146 -2.93 -6.80 -7.30
C ILE A 146 -2.85 -8.29 -7.66
N TYR A 147 -2.24 -9.11 -6.80
CA TYR A 147 -2.09 -10.55 -7.02
C TYR A 147 -3.45 -11.25 -6.96
N ALA A 148 -4.31 -10.89 -6.00
CA ALA A 148 -5.64 -11.45 -5.89
C ALA A 148 -6.46 -11.17 -7.16
N VAL A 149 -6.44 -9.93 -7.67
CA VAL A 149 -7.15 -9.57 -8.91
C VAL A 149 -6.59 -10.33 -10.13
N ALA A 150 -5.27 -10.48 -10.21
CA ALA A 150 -4.64 -11.23 -11.28
C ALA A 150 -4.99 -12.74 -11.26
N GLU A 151 -4.97 -13.37 -10.09
CA GLU A 151 -5.34 -14.80 -9.96
C GLU A 151 -6.83 -15.00 -10.22
N ASP A 152 -7.69 -14.12 -9.71
CA ASP A 152 -9.13 -14.13 -9.97
C ASP A 152 -9.46 -13.96 -11.47
N TYR A 153 -8.75 -13.08 -12.18
CA TYR A 153 -8.82 -13.00 -13.65
C TYR A 153 -8.51 -14.35 -14.31
N LEU A 154 -7.38 -14.96 -13.94
CA LEU A 154 -6.93 -16.23 -14.50
C LEU A 154 -7.93 -17.36 -14.22
N THR A 155 -8.45 -17.44 -12.99
CA THR A 155 -9.47 -18.42 -12.60
C THR A 155 -10.73 -18.24 -13.45
N ARG A 156 -11.22 -17.00 -13.65
CA ARG A 156 -12.37 -16.74 -14.53
C ARG A 156 -12.11 -17.10 -15.99
N GLN A 157 -10.88 -16.97 -16.47
CA GLN A 157 -10.50 -17.42 -17.82
C GLN A 157 -10.30 -18.95 -17.92
N GLY A 158 -10.51 -19.69 -16.83
CA GLY A 158 -10.42 -21.14 -16.76
C GLY A 158 -9.00 -21.66 -16.52
N ALA A 159 -8.13 -20.87 -15.87
CA ALA A 159 -6.84 -21.35 -15.41
C ALA A 159 -7.04 -22.35 -14.26
N LYS A 160 -6.33 -23.47 -14.34
CA LYS A 160 -6.34 -24.52 -13.31
C LYS A 160 -4.91 -24.79 -12.89
N ALA A 161 -4.63 -24.68 -11.59
CA ALA A 161 -3.27 -24.78 -11.06
C ALA A 161 -2.55 -26.09 -11.40
N ALA A 162 -3.31 -27.20 -11.53
CA ALA A 162 -2.78 -28.52 -11.89
C ALA A 162 -2.59 -28.73 -13.41
N GLU A 163 -3.06 -27.81 -14.26
CA GLU A 163 -3.03 -27.97 -15.72
C GLU A 163 -2.29 -26.79 -16.37
N PRO A 164 -0.96 -26.89 -16.58
CA PRO A 164 -0.15 -25.84 -17.21
C PRO A 164 -0.68 -25.36 -18.57
N GLU A 165 -1.25 -26.28 -19.35
CA GLU A 165 -1.85 -25.96 -20.65
C GLU A 165 -3.04 -24.99 -20.56
N SER A 166 -3.74 -24.95 -19.42
CA SER A 166 -4.80 -23.96 -19.20
C SER A 166 -4.26 -22.53 -19.25
N PHE A 167 -3.07 -22.29 -18.68
CA PHE A 167 -2.37 -21.00 -18.74
C PHE A 167 -1.85 -20.71 -20.14
N CYS A 168 -1.34 -21.73 -20.84
CA CYS A 168 -0.89 -21.57 -22.22
C CYS A 168 -2.02 -21.15 -23.16
N ARG A 169 -3.20 -21.76 -23.03
CA ARG A 169 -4.40 -21.39 -23.79
C ARG A 169 -4.77 -19.93 -23.55
N ILE A 170 -4.80 -19.49 -22.29
CA ILE A 170 -5.08 -18.10 -21.93
C ILE A 170 -4.03 -17.18 -22.54
N GLY A 171 -2.74 -17.49 -22.37
CA GLY A 171 -1.65 -16.69 -22.95
C GLY A 171 -1.75 -16.52 -24.47
N ARG A 172 -2.04 -17.60 -25.21
CA ARG A 172 -2.26 -17.53 -26.66
C ARG A 172 -3.48 -16.66 -27.02
N GLN A 173 -4.56 -16.75 -26.25
CA GLN A 173 -5.74 -15.90 -26.45
C GLN A 173 -5.43 -14.42 -26.21
N GLU A 174 -4.68 -14.09 -25.15
CA GLU A 174 -4.26 -12.72 -24.86
C GLU A 174 -3.36 -12.15 -25.96
N ILE A 175 -2.40 -12.94 -26.45
CA ILE A 175 -1.52 -12.58 -27.58
C ILE A 175 -2.36 -12.32 -28.83
N ALA A 176 -3.27 -13.24 -29.19
CA ALA A 176 -4.10 -13.12 -30.38
C ALA A 176 -5.04 -11.90 -30.34
N ARG A 177 -5.53 -11.55 -29.14
CA ARG A 177 -6.40 -10.37 -28.92
C ARG A 177 -5.62 -9.06 -28.83
N ASN A 178 -4.28 -9.08 -28.89
CA ASN A 178 -3.43 -7.90 -28.73
C ASN A 178 -3.73 -7.12 -27.43
N THR A 179 -4.02 -7.82 -26.34
CA THR A 179 -4.26 -7.17 -25.06
C THR A 179 -2.94 -6.66 -24.45
N VAL A 180 -3.04 -5.86 -23.39
CA VAL A 180 -1.87 -5.47 -22.61
C VAL A 180 -1.13 -6.70 -22.08
N ILE A 181 -1.86 -7.72 -21.61
CA ILE A 181 -1.28 -8.97 -21.12
C ILE A 181 -0.54 -9.68 -22.26
N GLY A 182 -1.18 -9.81 -23.42
CA GLY A 182 -0.63 -10.45 -24.61
C GLY A 182 0.60 -9.73 -25.16
N SER A 183 0.64 -8.41 -25.08
CA SER A 183 1.78 -7.60 -25.53
C SER A 183 3.07 -7.89 -24.75
N LEU A 184 2.95 -8.38 -23.51
CA LEU A 184 4.07 -8.77 -22.65
C LEU A 184 4.54 -10.20 -22.90
N LEU A 185 3.86 -10.96 -23.76
CA LEU A 185 4.07 -12.38 -23.99
C LEU A 185 4.50 -12.66 -25.44
N VAL A 186 5.20 -13.77 -25.64
CA VAL A 186 5.59 -14.28 -26.95
C VAL A 186 5.56 -15.80 -26.93
N ALA A 187 5.06 -16.42 -28.00
CA ALA A 187 5.17 -17.87 -28.15
C ALA A 187 6.63 -18.25 -28.40
N LYS A 188 7.07 -19.38 -27.83
CA LYS A 188 8.38 -19.96 -28.12
C LYS A 188 8.45 -20.51 -29.53
#